data_AF-A0A2X3GMU0-F1
#
_entry.id   AF-A0A2X3GMU0-F1
#
_cell.length_a   1.000
_cell.length_b   1.000
_cell.length_c   1.000
_cell.angle_alpha   90.00
_cell.angle_beta   90.00
_cell.angle_gamma   90.00
#
_symmetry.space_group_name_H-M   'P 1'
#
loop_
_entity.id
_entity.type
_entity.pdbx_description
1 polymer ?
#
loop_
_entity_poly.entity_id
_entity_poly.type
_entity_poly.pdbx_seq_one_letter_code
_entity_poly.pdbx_strand_id
1 'polypeptide(L)'
;MIQAARSEESRSFLRELEFSLVLIGNPKARNYFLKSLGQVNAKRSGSSGSSNKQTGEKNVKSEILAYLRQKGYVQTANIWARALSMDKEDINELLKILQIRLLQEGVEGILEVHLQDREINSPHIQFVGMNAPKAEVIIAQTLVELKYETSIESALSKKDFRPYYKINPKARYPKHSDLQDEIKYRKFIQRKSNSKEEIEKLINTFDEKLLKLKKKLEKVKSVEVQQSTFEAKLQEMRTNNTKSLAKLREQRMEYRLRRLRRRRR
;
A
#
# COMPACT_ATOMS: atom_id res chain seq x y z
N MET A 1 -15.52 -14.21 1.18
CA MET A 1 -16.39 -15.15 1.91
C MET A 1 -16.11 -15.12 3.42
N ILE A 2 -17.10 -14.75 4.24
CA ILE A 2 -16.99 -14.72 5.70
C ILE A 2 -17.36 -16.08 6.30
N GLN A 3 -16.57 -16.52 7.28
CA GLN A 3 -16.71 -17.76 8.03
C GLN A 3 -16.53 -17.47 9.53
N ALA A 4 -16.95 -18.43 10.36
CA ALA A 4 -16.57 -18.43 11.77
C ALA A 4 -15.05 -18.39 11.93
N ALA A 5 -14.55 -17.83 13.04
CA ALA A 5 -13.13 -17.85 13.36
C ALA A 5 -12.58 -19.28 13.28
N ARG A 6 -11.39 -19.43 12.69
CA ARG A 6 -10.62 -20.67 12.81
C ARG A 6 -10.38 -21.00 14.29
N SER A 7 -10.45 -22.29 14.64
CA SER A 7 -10.10 -22.76 15.99
C SER A 7 -8.60 -22.88 16.18
N GLU A 8 -8.14 -23.01 17.43
CA GLU A 8 -6.72 -23.29 17.69
C GLU A 8 -6.25 -24.66 17.16
N GLU A 9 -7.15 -25.62 16.95
CA GLU A 9 -6.87 -26.89 16.29
C GLU A 9 -6.82 -26.79 14.77
N SER A 10 -7.23 -25.66 14.18
CA SER A 10 -7.32 -25.53 12.73
C SER A 10 -5.96 -25.74 12.08
N ARG A 11 -5.90 -26.71 11.15
CA ARG A 11 -4.72 -26.95 10.31
C ARG A 11 -4.51 -25.86 9.24
N SER A 12 -5.53 -25.04 8.97
CA SER A 12 -5.47 -23.98 7.96
C SER A 12 -4.98 -22.64 8.52
N PHE A 13 -5.07 -22.43 9.84
CA PHE A 13 -4.63 -21.20 10.49
C PHE A 13 -3.13 -21.31 10.82
N LEU A 14 -2.36 -20.25 10.61
CA LEU A 14 -0.90 -20.21 10.73
C LEU A 14 -0.20 -21.28 9.88
N ARG A 15 -0.81 -21.67 8.76
CA ARG A 15 -0.23 -22.67 7.88
C ARG A 15 0.90 -22.04 7.08
N GLU A 16 0.62 -20.90 6.47
CA GLU A 16 1.54 -20.18 5.59
C GLU A 16 2.25 -19.04 6.35
N LEU A 17 2.93 -19.39 7.46
CA LEU A 17 3.59 -18.40 8.33
C LEU A 17 4.63 -17.55 7.60
N GLU A 18 5.30 -18.11 6.60
CA GLU A 18 6.29 -17.38 5.80
C GLU A 18 5.68 -16.17 5.09
N PHE A 19 4.43 -16.29 4.63
CA PHE A 19 3.69 -15.24 3.94
C PHE A 19 2.52 -14.74 4.79
N SER A 20 2.80 -14.52 6.07
CA SER A 20 1.84 -14.02 7.04
C SER A 20 2.16 -12.60 7.49
N LEU A 21 1.11 -11.87 7.85
CA LEU A 21 1.16 -10.51 8.34
C LEU A 21 0.40 -10.42 9.66
N VAL A 22 1.10 -9.95 10.70
CA VAL A 22 0.54 -9.70 12.03
C VAL A 22 0.01 -8.27 12.09
N LEU A 23 -1.30 -8.11 11.99
CA LEU A 23 -2.01 -6.84 12.03
C LEU A 23 -2.46 -6.56 13.47
N ILE A 24 -1.58 -6.06 14.32
CA ILE A 24 -1.92 -5.70 15.71
C ILE A 24 -1.46 -4.27 15.95
N GLY A 25 -2.39 -3.38 16.34
CA GLY A 25 -2.11 -1.97 16.54
C GLY A 25 -1.23 -1.72 17.76
N ASN A 26 -1.38 -2.51 18.82
CA ASN A 26 -0.55 -2.43 20.01
C ASN A 26 0.88 -2.95 19.74
N PRO A 27 1.93 -2.12 19.82
CA PRO A 27 3.29 -2.53 19.46
C PRO A 27 3.85 -3.63 20.38
N LYS A 28 3.52 -3.60 21.67
CA LYS A 28 4.01 -4.59 22.65
C LYS A 28 3.43 -5.98 22.36
N ALA A 29 2.11 -6.04 22.13
CA ALA A 29 1.44 -7.28 21.75
C ALA A 29 1.91 -7.79 20.39
N ARG A 30 2.03 -6.89 19.39
CA ARG A 30 2.55 -7.24 18.07
C ARG A 30 3.94 -7.87 18.13
N ASN A 31 4.87 -7.25 18.86
CA ASN A 31 6.24 -7.75 18.98
C ASN A 31 6.29 -9.10 19.72
N TYR A 32 5.44 -9.29 20.73
CA TYR A 32 5.28 -10.58 21.40
C TYR A 32 4.87 -11.67 20.41
N PHE A 33 3.80 -11.46 19.64
CA PHE A 33 3.33 -12.45 18.68
C PHE A 33 4.31 -12.70 17.54
N LEU A 34 4.97 -11.66 17.01
CA LEU A 34 6.02 -11.83 16.00
C LEU A 34 7.17 -12.71 16.52
N LYS A 35 7.60 -12.53 17.78
CA LYS A 35 8.62 -13.37 18.41
C LYS A 35 8.14 -14.82 18.56
N SER A 36 6.93 -15.02 19.08
CA SER A 36 6.34 -16.35 19.28
C SER A 36 6.17 -17.10 17.96
N LEU A 37 5.69 -16.43 16.91
CA LEU A 37 5.56 -16.99 15.57
C LEU A 37 6.91 -17.29 14.92
N GLY A 38 7.92 -16.44 15.13
CA GLY A 38 9.29 -16.70 14.69
C GLY A 38 9.88 -17.98 15.30
N GLN A 39 9.60 -18.24 16.59
CA GLN A 39 10.01 -19.49 17.25
C GLN A 39 9.29 -20.72 16.68
N VAL A 40 7.98 -20.60 16.40
CA VAL A 40 7.21 -21.67 15.74
C VAL A 40 7.80 -21.97 14.37
N ASN A 41 8.10 -20.94 13.57
CA ASN A 41 8.65 -21.11 12.23
C ASN A 41 10.06 -21.73 12.25
N ALA A 42 10.94 -21.26 13.14
CA ALA A 42 12.29 -21.81 13.30
C ALA A 42 12.28 -23.30 13.70
N LYS A 43 11.34 -23.70 14.57
CA LYS A 43 11.15 -25.11 14.93
C LYS A 43 10.63 -25.94 13.76
N ARG A 44 9.78 -25.38 12.89
CA ARG A 44 9.31 -26.06 11.67
C ARG A 44 10.46 -26.29 10.68
N SER A 45 11.31 -25.28 10.46
CA SER A 45 12.42 -25.35 9.49
C SER A 45 13.63 -26.17 9.96
N GLY A 46 13.90 -26.20 11.28
CA GLY A 46 15.02 -26.95 11.86
C GLY A 46 14.73 -28.43 12.16
N SER A 47 13.52 -28.92 11.87
CA SER A 47 13.07 -30.27 12.25
C SER A 47 12.98 -31.21 11.05
N SER A 48 14.11 -31.42 10.37
CA SER A 48 14.27 -32.47 9.37
C SER A 48 14.41 -33.83 10.06
N GLY A 49 13.31 -34.46 10.50
CA GLY A 49 13.31 -35.91 10.79
C GLY A 49 12.74 -36.43 12.12
N SER A 50 11.88 -35.70 12.85
CA SER A 50 11.21 -36.28 14.03
C SER A 50 9.70 -36.07 13.98
N SER A 51 8.95 -37.15 13.85
CA SER A 51 7.51 -37.21 13.58
C SER A 51 6.59 -36.73 14.72
N ASN A 52 7.12 -36.33 15.88
CA ASN A 52 6.33 -35.98 17.06
C ASN A 52 7.00 -34.88 17.92
N LYS A 53 7.22 -33.68 17.39
CA LYS A 53 7.67 -32.54 18.22
C LYS A 53 6.69 -31.37 18.20
N GLN A 54 6.22 -31.02 19.40
CA GLN A 54 5.35 -29.89 19.67
C GLN A 54 6.01 -28.59 19.24
N THR A 55 5.49 -27.94 18.21
CA THR A 55 5.99 -26.65 17.70
C THR A 55 5.63 -25.48 18.62
N GLY A 56 4.67 -25.68 19.55
CA GLY A 56 4.05 -24.61 20.35
C GLY A 56 2.96 -23.84 19.61
N GLU A 57 2.70 -24.19 18.35
CA GLU A 57 1.76 -23.50 17.47
C GLU A 57 0.34 -23.43 18.04
N LYS A 58 -0.16 -24.52 18.63
CA LYS A 58 -1.50 -24.55 19.23
C LYS A 58 -1.65 -23.47 20.32
N ASN A 59 -0.63 -23.31 21.17
CA ASN A 59 -0.64 -22.30 22.24
C ASN A 59 -0.65 -20.90 21.65
N VAL A 60 0.20 -20.63 20.65
CA VAL A 60 0.26 -19.32 19.99
C VAL A 60 -1.07 -18.99 19.29
N LYS A 61 -1.73 -19.97 18.64
CA LYS A 61 -3.08 -19.77 18.08
C LYS A 61 -4.09 -19.41 19.16
N SER A 62 -4.10 -20.14 20.27
CA SER A 62 -5.02 -19.89 21.38
C SER A 62 -4.83 -18.48 21.95
N GLU A 63 -3.57 -18.07 22.18
CA GLU A 63 -3.23 -16.74 22.67
C GLU A 63 -3.65 -15.62 21.70
N ILE A 64 -3.38 -15.78 20.40
CA ILE A 64 -3.81 -14.81 19.37
C ILE A 64 -5.33 -14.68 19.35
N LEU A 65 -6.04 -15.81 19.31
CA LEU A 65 -7.50 -15.82 19.27
C LEU A 65 -8.10 -15.24 20.55
N ALA A 66 -7.53 -15.54 21.72
CA ALA A 66 -7.95 -14.97 22.99
C ALA A 66 -7.74 -13.45 23.02
N TYR A 67 -6.57 -12.96 22.57
CA TYR A 67 -6.28 -11.54 22.47
C TYR A 67 -7.28 -10.79 21.58
N LEU A 68 -7.57 -11.34 20.40
CA LEU A 68 -8.52 -10.74 19.46
C LEU A 68 -9.97 -10.79 20.00
N ARG A 69 -10.36 -11.91 20.65
CA ARG A 69 -11.69 -12.08 21.25
C ARG A 69 -11.96 -11.11 22.40
N GLN A 70 -10.93 -10.76 23.19
CA GLN A 70 -11.05 -9.75 24.24
C GLN A 70 -11.42 -8.37 23.68
N LYS A 71 -11.04 -8.08 22.44
CA LYS A 71 -11.29 -6.80 21.78
C LYS A 71 -12.56 -6.79 20.92
N GLY A 72 -13.05 -7.95 20.48
CA GLY A 72 -14.31 -8.05 19.76
C GLY A 72 -14.54 -9.39 19.09
N TYR A 73 -15.53 -9.43 18.20
CA TYR A 73 -15.91 -10.66 17.51
C TYR A 73 -14.89 -11.04 16.44
N VAL A 74 -14.36 -12.25 16.52
CA VAL A 74 -13.35 -12.78 15.59
C VAL A 74 -14.04 -13.62 14.53
N GLN A 75 -13.69 -13.38 13.28
CA GLN A 75 -14.19 -14.12 12.12
C GLN A 75 -13.04 -14.40 11.16
N THR A 76 -13.31 -15.24 10.16
CA THR A 76 -12.38 -15.52 9.08
C THR A 76 -12.95 -15.03 7.76
N ALA A 77 -12.13 -14.34 6.96
CA ALA A 77 -12.46 -13.95 5.60
C ALA A 77 -11.50 -14.63 4.63
N ASN A 78 -12.03 -15.24 3.57
CA ASN A 78 -11.25 -15.76 2.46
C ASN A 78 -11.53 -14.91 1.20
N ILE A 79 -10.46 -14.42 0.57
CA ILE A 79 -10.51 -13.52 -0.59
C ILE A 79 -9.64 -14.07 -1.71
N TRP A 80 -10.19 -14.24 -2.92
CA TRP A 80 -9.44 -14.75 -4.06
C TRP A 80 -8.40 -13.74 -4.57
N ALA A 81 -7.24 -14.26 -4.97
CA ALA A 81 -6.16 -13.50 -5.57
C ALA A 81 -5.55 -14.31 -6.72
N ARG A 82 -6.36 -14.67 -7.73
CA ARG A 82 -6.00 -15.72 -8.69
C ARG A 82 -4.78 -15.39 -9.56
N ALA A 83 -4.57 -14.10 -9.83
CA ALA A 83 -3.43 -13.61 -10.59
C ALA A 83 -2.24 -13.20 -9.69
N LEU A 84 -2.27 -13.55 -8.40
CA LEU A 84 -1.17 -13.27 -7.48
C LEU A 84 0.14 -13.88 -7.98
N SER A 85 1.19 -13.06 -7.95
CA SER A 85 2.55 -13.48 -8.28
C SER A 85 3.05 -14.48 -7.24
N MET A 86 3.85 -15.44 -7.70
CA MET A 86 4.58 -16.35 -6.81
C MET A 86 5.90 -15.73 -6.34
N ASP A 87 6.22 -14.51 -6.79
CA ASP A 87 7.44 -13.81 -6.43
C ASP A 87 7.37 -13.27 -5.00
N LYS A 88 8.43 -13.48 -4.22
CA LYS A 88 8.43 -13.17 -2.79
C LYS A 88 8.42 -11.67 -2.56
N GLU A 89 9.13 -10.93 -3.39
CA GLU A 89 9.19 -9.46 -3.39
C GLU A 89 7.79 -8.87 -3.64
N ASP A 90 7.07 -9.35 -4.65
CA ASP A 90 5.71 -8.91 -4.98
C ASP A 90 4.74 -9.18 -3.82
N ILE A 91 4.83 -10.38 -3.21
CA ILE A 91 4.00 -10.74 -2.04
C ILE A 91 4.31 -9.82 -0.86
N ASN A 92 5.58 -9.53 -0.60
CA ASN A 92 5.98 -8.62 0.48
C ASN A 92 5.49 -7.19 0.26
N GLU A 93 5.51 -6.71 -0.98
CA GLU A 93 4.96 -5.40 -1.34
C GLU A 93 3.44 -5.36 -1.10
N LEU A 94 2.72 -6.37 -1.57
CA LEU A 94 1.29 -6.52 -1.30
C LEU A 94 0.99 -6.52 0.21
N LEU A 95 1.74 -7.29 1.01
CA LEU A 95 1.56 -7.35 2.45
C LEU A 95 1.81 -6.00 3.13
N LYS A 96 2.79 -5.22 2.67
CA LYS A 96 3.04 -3.85 3.17
C LYS A 96 1.88 -2.91 2.88
N ILE A 97 1.34 -2.95 1.65
CA ILE A 97 0.20 -2.12 1.26
C ILE A 97 -1.03 -2.49 2.10
N LEU A 98 -1.32 -3.78 2.24
CA LEU A 98 -2.42 -4.28 3.07
C LEU A 98 -2.24 -3.91 4.54
N GLN A 99 -1.01 -3.97 5.06
CA GLN A 99 -0.71 -3.55 6.43
C GLN A 99 -1.14 -2.11 6.69
N ILE A 100 -0.74 -1.19 5.82
CA ILE A 100 -1.05 0.23 5.97
C ILE A 100 -2.56 0.45 5.93
N ARG A 101 -3.24 -0.08 4.91
CA ARG A 101 -4.69 0.13 4.71
C ARG A 101 -5.52 -0.48 5.84
N LEU A 102 -5.20 -1.68 6.28
CA LEU A 102 -5.97 -2.38 7.33
C LEU A 102 -5.75 -1.72 8.70
N LEU A 103 -4.52 -1.31 9.04
CA LEU A 103 -4.25 -0.63 10.31
C LEU A 103 -4.85 0.77 10.37
N GLN A 104 -4.86 1.53 9.27
CA GLN A 104 -5.54 2.84 9.19
C GLN A 104 -7.04 2.72 9.52
N GLU A 105 -7.64 1.60 9.14
CA GLU A 105 -9.07 1.32 9.35
C GLU A 105 -9.36 0.61 10.69
N GLY A 106 -8.35 0.48 11.56
CA GLY A 106 -8.47 -0.15 12.88
C GLY A 106 -8.73 -1.65 12.83
N VAL A 107 -8.37 -2.33 11.73
CA VAL A 107 -8.53 -3.77 11.59
C VAL A 107 -7.35 -4.48 12.23
N GLU A 108 -7.65 -5.40 13.15
CA GLU A 108 -6.64 -6.25 13.81
C GLU A 108 -6.88 -7.74 13.55
N GLY A 109 -5.81 -8.50 13.34
CA GLY A 109 -5.85 -9.92 13.05
C GLY A 109 -4.55 -10.47 12.49
N ILE A 110 -4.65 -11.66 11.90
CA ILE A 110 -3.59 -12.32 11.14
C ILE A 110 -4.07 -12.46 9.71
N LEU A 111 -3.23 -12.07 8.75
CA LEU A 111 -3.47 -12.23 7.33
C LEU A 111 -2.44 -13.21 6.76
N GLU A 112 -2.88 -14.22 6.04
CA GLU A 112 -2.05 -15.27 5.43
C GLU A 112 -2.29 -15.31 3.93
N VAL A 113 -1.21 -15.34 3.16
CA VAL A 113 -1.25 -15.55 1.71
C VAL A 113 -1.07 -17.03 1.42
N HIS A 114 -2.12 -17.64 0.88
CA HIS A 114 -2.11 -19.04 0.46
C HIS A 114 -1.87 -19.10 -1.05
N LEU A 115 -0.64 -19.40 -1.47
CA LEU A 115 -0.27 -19.49 -2.89
C LEU A 115 -0.81 -20.74 -3.57
N GLN A 116 -0.97 -21.83 -2.83
CA GLN A 116 -1.52 -23.09 -3.35
C GLN A 116 -2.18 -23.86 -2.22
N ASP A 117 -3.49 -23.72 -2.09
CA ASP A 117 -4.24 -24.51 -1.11
C ASP A 117 -4.58 -25.88 -1.68
N ARG A 118 -4.28 -26.94 -0.92
CA ARG A 118 -4.59 -28.34 -1.25
C ARG A 118 -6.11 -28.58 -1.37
N GLU A 119 -6.93 -27.71 -0.79
CA GLU A 119 -8.39 -27.82 -0.79
C GLU A 119 -9.09 -26.95 -1.84
N ILE A 120 -8.44 -25.88 -2.34
CA ILE A 120 -9.11 -24.90 -3.22
C ILE A 120 -8.42 -24.66 -4.57
N ASN A 121 -7.17 -25.11 -4.76
CA ASN A 121 -6.43 -25.01 -6.03
C ASN A 121 -6.43 -23.60 -6.66
N SER A 122 -6.44 -22.55 -5.83
CA SER A 122 -6.30 -21.17 -6.31
C SER A 122 -5.69 -20.28 -5.22
N PRO A 123 -4.80 -19.35 -5.60
CA PRO A 123 -4.23 -18.43 -4.64
C PRO A 123 -5.31 -17.56 -3.99
N HIS A 124 -5.23 -17.42 -2.67
CA HIS A 124 -6.17 -16.62 -1.89
C HIS A 124 -5.50 -16.05 -0.65
N ILE A 125 -6.14 -15.04 -0.08
CA ILE A 125 -5.77 -14.45 1.19
C ILE A 125 -6.79 -14.91 2.23
N GLN A 126 -6.28 -15.47 3.33
CA GLN A 126 -7.08 -15.79 4.52
C GLN A 126 -6.78 -14.76 5.59
N PHE A 127 -7.81 -14.04 6.03
CA PHE A 127 -7.73 -13.14 7.17
C PHE A 127 -8.48 -13.75 8.35
N VAL A 128 -7.85 -13.81 9.53
CA VAL A 128 -8.45 -14.23 10.78
C VAL A 128 -8.32 -13.09 11.78
N GLY A 129 -9.42 -12.44 12.13
CA GLY A 129 -9.35 -11.23 12.95
C GLY A 129 -10.68 -10.58 13.25
N MET A 130 -10.59 -9.41 13.85
CA MET A 130 -11.74 -8.55 14.12
C MET A 130 -12.20 -7.85 12.85
N ASN A 131 -13.49 -7.53 12.77
CA ASN A 131 -14.07 -6.79 11.65
C ASN A 131 -13.78 -7.44 10.29
N ALA A 132 -13.82 -8.78 10.22
CA ALA A 132 -13.53 -9.52 9.00
C ALA A 132 -14.33 -9.05 7.77
N PRO A 133 -15.62 -8.65 7.86
CA PRO A 133 -16.33 -8.07 6.71
C PRO A 133 -15.70 -6.80 6.16
N LYS A 134 -15.19 -5.92 7.04
CA LYS A 134 -14.49 -4.69 6.64
C LYS A 134 -13.13 -5.01 6.02
N ALA A 135 -12.37 -5.91 6.67
CA ALA A 135 -11.09 -6.38 6.18
C ALA A 135 -11.21 -7.00 4.78
N GLU A 136 -12.24 -7.82 4.58
CA GLU A 136 -12.54 -8.51 3.33
C GLU A 136 -12.71 -7.53 2.16
N VAL A 137 -13.46 -6.44 2.36
CA VAL A 137 -13.67 -5.40 1.34
C VAL A 137 -12.36 -4.66 1.02
N ILE A 138 -11.60 -4.26 2.03
CA ILE A 138 -10.32 -3.55 1.86
C ILE A 138 -9.32 -4.42 1.09
N ILE A 139 -9.22 -5.70 1.45
CA ILE A 139 -8.34 -6.66 0.77
C ILE A 139 -8.79 -6.84 -0.68
N ALA A 140 -10.08 -7.06 -0.94
CA ALA A 140 -10.59 -7.24 -2.28
C ALA A 140 -10.37 -6.02 -3.18
N GLN A 141 -10.61 -4.80 -2.68
CA GLN A 141 -10.34 -3.56 -3.40
C GLN A 141 -8.85 -3.45 -3.76
N THR A 142 -7.97 -3.69 -2.79
CA THR A 142 -6.52 -3.63 -2.99
C THR A 142 -6.05 -4.66 -4.04
N LEU A 143 -6.59 -5.88 -4.01
CA LEU A 143 -6.24 -6.91 -5.00
C LEU A 143 -6.68 -6.54 -6.42
N VAL A 144 -7.84 -5.89 -6.58
CA VAL A 144 -8.32 -5.43 -7.90
C VAL A 144 -7.50 -4.25 -8.40
N GLU A 145 -7.19 -3.28 -7.54
CA GLU A 145 -6.33 -2.13 -7.89
C GLU A 145 -4.95 -2.58 -8.38
N LEU A 146 -4.38 -3.61 -7.73
CA LEU A 146 -3.09 -4.19 -8.11
C LEU A 146 -3.20 -5.25 -9.22
N LYS A 147 -4.39 -5.45 -9.80
CA LYS A 147 -4.68 -6.41 -10.90
C LYS A 147 -4.40 -7.88 -10.55
N TYR A 148 -4.43 -8.23 -9.27
CA TYR A 148 -4.38 -9.63 -8.80
C TYR A 148 -5.76 -10.31 -8.86
N GLU A 149 -6.82 -9.54 -9.02
CA GLU A 149 -8.14 -10.01 -9.43
C GLU A 149 -8.83 -9.05 -10.41
N THR A 150 -9.81 -9.59 -11.14
CA THR A 150 -10.57 -8.92 -12.20
C THR A 150 -11.63 -7.95 -11.69
N SER A 151 -12.25 -8.27 -10.55
CA SER A 151 -13.33 -7.49 -9.94
C SER A 151 -13.47 -7.82 -8.47
N ILE A 152 -14.10 -6.92 -7.71
CA ILE A 152 -14.34 -7.09 -6.28
C ILE A 152 -15.28 -8.28 -6.07
N GLU A 153 -16.31 -8.41 -6.90
CA GLU A 153 -17.28 -9.51 -6.85
C GLU A 153 -16.61 -10.87 -7.05
N SER A 154 -15.66 -10.95 -7.99
CA SER A 154 -14.86 -12.17 -8.22
C SER A 154 -14.00 -12.50 -7.01
N ALA A 155 -13.29 -11.50 -6.47
CA ALA A 155 -12.45 -11.65 -5.28
C ALA A 155 -13.25 -12.15 -4.06
N LEU A 156 -14.49 -11.69 -3.91
CA LEU A 156 -15.38 -12.02 -2.80
C LEU A 156 -16.19 -13.31 -2.99
N SER A 157 -16.24 -13.87 -4.20
CA SER A 157 -17.14 -14.97 -4.59
C SER A 157 -18.62 -14.67 -4.33
N LYS A 158 -19.08 -13.46 -4.66
CA LYS A 158 -20.49 -13.06 -4.49
C LYS A 158 -21.45 -13.62 -5.55
N LYS A 159 -21.00 -14.50 -6.47
CA LYS A 159 -21.85 -15.28 -7.39
C LYS A 159 -21.28 -16.68 -7.59
N ASP A 160 -22.10 -17.71 -7.43
CA ASP A 160 -21.95 -19.13 -7.80
C ASP A 160 -20.52 -19.63 -8.07
N PHE A 161 -19.61 -19.44 -7.12
CA PHE A 161 -18.24 -19.89 -7.26
C PHE A 161 -18.16 -21.39 -6.97
N ARG A 162 -17.83 -22.18 -8.00
CA ARG A 162 -17.42 -23.58 -7.85
C ARG A 162 -15.89 -23.65 -7.97
N PRO A 163 -15.18 -24.27 -7.01
CA PRO A 163 -13.74 -24.50 -7.13
C PRO A 163 -13.38 -25.19 -8.45
N TYR A 164 -12.24 -24.84 -9.05
CA TYR A 164 -11.86 -25.31 -10.40
C TYR A 164 -11.86 -26.84 -10.54
N TYR A 165 -11.46 -27.58 -9.50
CA TYR A 165 -11.50 -29.05 -9.49
C TYR A 165 -12.92 -29.63 -9.44
N LYS A 166 -13.92 -28.87 -8.98
CA LYS A 166 -15.35 -29.28 -9.05
C LYS A 166 -15.94 -29.04 -10.44
N ILE A 167 -15.32 -28.18 -11.24
CA ILE A 167 -15.77 -27.85 -12.60
C ILE A 167 -15.05 -28.71 -13.64
N ASN A 168 -13.77 -29.04 -13.41
CA ASN A 168 -12.95 -29.77 -14.37
C ASN A 168 -12.54 -31.16 -13.85
N PRO A 169 -13.13 -32.26 -14.38
CA PRO A 169 -12.80 -33.64 -13.98
C PRO A 169 -11.38 -34.09 -14.36
N LYS A 170 -10.66 -33.31 -15.18
CA LYS A 170 -9.25 -33.55 -15.54
C LYS A 170 -8.25 -32.78 -14.68
N ALA A 171 -8.72 -32.01 -13.69
CA ALA A 171 -7.83 -31.26 -12.80
C ALA A 171 -6.94 -32.24 -12.00
N ARG A 172 -5.63 -32.27 -12.31
CA ARG A 172 -4.64 -33.02 -11.51
C ARG A 172 -4.39 -32.27 -10.20
N TYR A 173 -4.36 -33.00 -9.08
CA TYR A 173 -3.79 -32.51 -7.83
C TYR A 173 -2.27 -32.35 -8.03
N PRO A 174 -1.69 -31.14 -7.95
CA PRO A 174 -0.27 -30.98 -8.08
C PRO A 174 0.41 -31.53 -6.82
N LYS A 175 1.33 -32.47 -6.99
CA LYS A 175 2.27 -32.85 -5.92
C LYS A 175 3.31 -31.73 -5.80
N HIS A 176 3.90 -31.54 -4.61
CA HIS A 176 4.91 -30.49 -4.33
C HIS A 176 6.10 -30.44 -5.32
N SER A 177 6.31 -31.48 -6.13
CA SER A 177 7.36 -31.57 -7.15
C SER A 177 7.14 -30.70 -8.40
N ASP A 178 5.92 -30.21 -8.66
CA ASP A 178 5.56 -29.61 -9.96
C ASP A 178 5.57 -28.07 -9.95
N LEU A 179 5.97 -27.46 -8.84
CA LEU A 179 6.02 -26.00 -8.63
C LEU A 179 6.82 -25.28 -9.72
N GLN A 180 7.95 -25.84 -10.15
CA GLN A 180 8.81 -25.23 -11.17
C GLN A 180 8.16 -25.18 -12.55
N ASP A 181 7.38 -26.21 -12.90
CA ASP A 181 6.73 -26.30 -14.20
C ASP A 181 5.47 -25.43 -14.27
N GLU A 182 4.74 -25.30 -13.16
CA GLU A 182 3.63 -24.35 -13.07
C GLU A 182 4.12 -22.89 -13.06
N ILE A 183 5.27 -22.61 -12.42
CA ILE A 183 5.94 -21.30 -12.50
C ILE A 183 6.33 -20.98 -13.96
N LYS A 184 6.90 -21.94 -14.70
CA LYS A 184 7.24 -21.74 -16.13
C LYS A 184 5.99 -21.49 -16.96
N TYR A 185 4.91 -22.25 -16.74
CA TYR A 185 3.66 -22.09 -17.47
C TYR A 185 3.00 -20.73 -17.20
N ARG A 186 2.94 -20.29 -15.94
CA ARG A 186 2.40 -18.97 -15.60
C ARG A 186 3.26 -17.83 -16.14
N LYS A 187 4.60 -17.92 -16.04
CA LYS A 187 5.51 -16.94 -16.67
C LYS A 187 5.34 -16.87 -18.19
N PHE A 188 5.08 -18.01 -18.84
CA PHE A 188 4.75 -18.05 -20.27
C PHE A 188 3.42 -17.34 -20.60
N ILE A 189 2.37 -17.60 -19.82
CA ILE A 189 1.07 -16.93 -19.99
C ILE A 189 1.18 -15.42 -19.71
N GLN A 190 1.92 -15.00 -18.68
CA GLN A 190 2.17 -13.59 -18.34
C GLN A 190 2.96 -12.87 -19.45
N ARG A 191 3.94 -13.54 -20.05
CA ARG A 191 4.67 -13.00 -21.23
C ARG A 191 3.77 -12.86 -22.45
N LYS A 192 2.78 -13.74 -22.59
CA LYS A 192 1.80 -13.71 -23.68
C LYS A 192 0.72 -12.63 -23.48
N SER A 193 0.34 -12.33 -22.23
CA SER A 193 -0.55 -11.20 -21.91
C SER A 193 0.17 -9.85 -21.88
N ASN A 194 1.47 -9.83 -21.58
CA ASN A 194 2.32 -8.64 -21.63
C ASN A 194 2.90 -8.40 -23.05
N SER A 195 2.14 -8.65 -24.12
CA SER A 195 2.53 -8.16 -25.44
C SER A 195 2.71 -6.65 -25.33
N LYS A 196 3.96 -6.21 -25.45
CA LYS A 196 4.55 -4.92 -25.03
C LYS A 196 3.78 -3.66 -25.48
N GLU A 197 2.85 -3.78 -26.40
CA GLU A 197 2.08 -2.68 -26.98
C GLU A 197 1.18 -1.94 -25.98
N GLU A 198 0.56 -2.63 -25.00
CA GLU A 198 -0.35 -1.94 -24.06
C GLU A 198 0.41 -1.16 -22.98
N ILE A 199 1.54 -1.70 -22.52
CA ILE A 199 2.41 -1.06 -21.53
C ILE A 199 3.16 0.11 -22.19
N GLU A 200 3.66 -0.04 -23.41
CA GLU A 200 4.26 1.08 -24.16
C GLU A 200 3.25 2.19 -24.45
N LYS A 201 2.00 1.85 -24.81
CA LYS A 201 0.93 2.85 -24.97
C LYS A 201 0.66 3.60 -23.66
N LEU A 202 0.60 2.91 -22.52
CA LEU A 202 0.41 3.53 -21.21
C LEU A 202 1.59 4.45 -20.84
N ILE A 203 2.83 4.00 -21.02
CA ILE A 203 4.03 4.81 -20.74
C ILE A 203 4.06 6.06 -21.63
N ASN A 204 3.81 5.91 -22.93
CA ASN A 204 3.77 7.03 -23.87
C ASN A 204 2.68 8.05 -23.49
N THR A 205 1.48 7.60 -23.11
CA THR A 205 0.42 8.52 -22.65
C THR A 205 0.76 9.23 -21.34
N PHE A 206 1.57 8.60 -20.48
CA PHE A 206 2.02 9.18 -19.22
C PHE A 206 3.10 10.25 -19.45
N ASP A 207 4.06 9.96 -20.33
CA ASP A 207 5.12 10.90 -20.72
C ASP A 207 4.55 12.14 -21.41
N GLU A 208 3.56 11.98 -22.29
CA GLU A 208 2.86 13.12 -22.90
C GLU A 208 2.16 14.02 -21.86
N LYS A 209 1.54 13.41 -20.84
CA LYS A 209 0.89 14.16 -19.75
C LYS A 209 1.91 14.89 -18.87
N LEU A 210 3.05 14.26 -18.58
CA LEU A 210 4.16 14.88 -17.84
C LEU A 210 4.76 16.07 -18.60
N LEU A 211 4.93 15.95 -19.91
CA LEU A 211 5.43 17.04 -20.76
C LEU A 211 4.48 18.24 -20.78
N LYS A 212 3.16 17.98 -20.85
CA LYS A 212 2.13 19.04 -20.74
C LYS A 212 2.15 19.71 -19.37
N LEU A 213 2.36 18.96 -18.29
CA LEU A 213 2.47 19.51 -16.93
C LEU A 213 3.72 20.37 -16.76
N LYS A 214 4.90 19.92 -17.24
CA LYS A 214 6.14 20.73 -17.20
C LYS A 214 5.96 22.06 -17.93
N LYS A 215 5.38 22.07 -19.14
CA LYS A 215 5.09 23.30 -19.89
C LYS A 215 4.13 24.23 -19.17
N LYS A 216 3.12 23.70 -18.45
CA LYS A 216 2.23 24.52 -17.62
C LYS A 216 2.98 25.12 -16.43
N LEU A 217 3.86 24.36 -15.80
CA LEU A 217 4.62 24.78 -14.62
C LEU A 217 5.67 25.85 -14.97
N GLU A 218 6.31 25.76 -16.13
CA GLU A 218 7.20 26.81 -16.66
C GLU A 218 6.43 28.10 -16.96
N LYS A 219 5.21 28.01 -17.50
CA LYS A 219 4.34 29.18 -17.70
C LYS A 219 3.91 29.84 -16.40
N VAL A 220 3.70 29.07 -15.32
CA VAL A 220 3.37 29.63 -14.00
C VAL A 220 4.59 30.34 -13.41
N LYS A 221 5.78 29.73 -13.49
CA LYS A 221 7.03 30.34 -13.04
C LYS A 221 7.36 31.65 -13.77
N SER A 222 7.13 31.71 -15.09
CA SER A 222 7.37 32.96 -15.84
C SER A 222 6.42 34.09 -15.43
N VAL A 223 5.18 33.77 -15.05
CA VAL A 223 4.20 34.76 -14.55
C VAL A 223 4.59 35.27 -13.16
N GLU A 224 5.06 34.41 -12.24
CA GLU A 224 5.56 34.83 -10.92
C GLU A 224 6.82 35.72 -11.01
N VAL A 225 7.72 35.44 -11.95
CA VAL A 225 8.91 36.27 -12.19
C VAL A 225 8.53 37.65 -12.77
N GLN A 226 7.49 37.73 -13.61
CA GLN A 226 6.99 39.01 -14.12
C GLN A 226 6.30 39.86 -13.03
N GLN A 227 5.58 39.23 -12.10
CA GLN A 227 4.97 39.96 -10.97
C GLN A 227 6.01 40.53 -10.01
N SER A 228 7.03 39.76 -9.65
CA SER A 228 8.10 40.23 -8.75
C SER A 228 8.95 41.35 -9.37
N THR A 229 9.22 41.30 -10.68
CA THR A 229 9.91 42.38 -11.39
C THR A 229 9.07 43.65 -11.55
N PHE A 230 7.75 43.52 -11.69
CA PHE A 230 6.84 44.67 -11.70
C PHE A 230 6.76 45.35 -10.34
N GLU A 231 6.65 44.58 -9.25
CA GLU A 231 6.66 45.12 -7.88
C GLU A 231 7.98 45.82 -7.52
N ALA A 232 9.11 45.25 -7.94
CA ALA A 232 10.43 45.86 -7.75
C ALA A 232 10.54 47.21 -8.48
N LYS A 233 10.09 47.30 -9.74
CA LYS A 233 10.04 48.57 -10.49
C LYS A 233 9.09 49.60 -9.86
N LEU A 234 7.98 49.16 -9.29
CA LEU A 234 7.03 50.03 -8.59
C LEU A 234 7.61 50.61 -7.29
N GLN A 235 8.38 49.83 -6.54
CA GLN A 235 9.13 50.32 -5.37
C GLN A 235 10.23 51.31 -5.76
N GLU A 236 10.95 51.04 -6.85
CA GLU A 236 11.98 51.95 -7.37
C GLU A 236 11.40 53.30 -7.80
N MET A 237 10.25 53.31 -8.50
CA MET A 237 9.58 54.56 -8.85
C MET A 237 9.08 55.34 -7.62
N ARG A 238 8.57 54.65 -6.59
CA ARG A 238 8.15 55.29 -5.33
C ARG A 238 9.31 55.94 -4.58
N THR A 239 10.47 55.28 -4.54
CA THR A 239 11.66 55.79 -3.84
C THR A 239 12.37 56.92 -4.60
N ASN A 240 12.34 56.91 -5.94
CA ASN A 240 12.91 58.00 -6.74
C ASN A 240 12.06 59.28 -6.68
N ASN A 241 10.73 59.16 -6.65
CA ASN A 241 9.84 60.32 -6.49
C ASN A 241 9.96 60.98 -5.10
N THR A 242 10.21 60.21 -4.03
CA THR A 242 10.40 60.78 -2.68
C THR A 242 11.76 61.48 -2.52
N LYS A 243 12.83 60.97 -3.13
CA LYS A 243 14.15 61.63 -3.16
C LYS A 243 14.11 62.97 -3.89
N SER A 244 13.38 63.05 -5.00
CA SER A 244 13.14 64.30 -5.75
C SER A 244 12.43 65.36 -4.90
N LEU A 245 11.39 64.97 -4.17
CA LEU A 245 10.65 65.87 -3.27
C LEU A 245 11.47 66.31 -2.04
N ALA A 246 12.30 65.43 -1.48
CA ALA A 246 13.19 65.75 -0.38
C ALA A 246 14.25 66.80 -0.77
N LYS A 247 14.85 66.64 -1.95
CA LYS A 247 15.85 67.58 -2.48
C LYS A 247 15.24 68.97 -2.77
N LEU A 248 14.00 69.03 -3.27
CA LEU A 248 13.25 70.27 -3.45
C LEU A 248 12.92 70.97 -2.11
N ARG A 249 12.63 70.20 -1.05
CA ARG A 249 12.41 70.75 0.29
C ARG A 249 13.69 71.32 0.89
N GLU A 250 14.82 70.64 0.75
CA GLU A 250 16.13 71.14 1.20
C GLU A 250 16.52 72.44 0.50
N GLN A 251 16.40 72.49 -0.83
CA GLN A 251 16.69 73.70 -1.61
C GLN A 251 15.81 74.90 -1.18
N ARG A 252 14.52 74.66 -0.92
CA ARG A 252 13.61 75.70 -0.40
C ARG A 252 14.01 76.17 1.01
N MET A 253 14.41 75.26 1.89
CA MET A 253 14.88 75.59 3.24
C MET A 253 16.18 76.39 3.19
N GLU A 254 17.12 76.00 2.34
CA GLU A 254 18.40 76.69 2.17
C GLU A 254 18.20 78.11 1.60
N TYR A 255 17.32 78.26 0.60
CA TYR A 255 16.95 79.57 0.05
C TYR A 255 16.30 80.46 1.12
N ARG A 256 15.39 79.91 1.93
CA ARG A 256 14.74 80.63 3.03
C ARG A 256 15.76 81.09 4.08
N LEU A 257 16.70 80.22 4.45
CA LEU A 257 17.80 80.54 5.39
C LEU A 257 18.74 81.62 4.84
N ARG A 258 19.12 81.55 3.55
CA ARG A 258 19.93 82.59 2.90
C ARG A 258 19.21 83.94 2.89
N ARG A 259 17.90 83.96 2.62
CA ARG A 259 17.08 85.19 2.62
C ARG A 259 16.96 85.81 4.02
N LEU A 260 16.82 84.99 5.06
CA LEU A 260 16.78 85.45 6.45
C LEU A 260 18.14 86.02 6.90
N ARG A 261 19.26 85.40 6.50
CA ARG A 261 20.62 85.91 6.79
C ARG A 261 20.90 87.27 6.12
N ARG A 262 20.38 87.50 4.91
CA ARG A 262 20.50 88.79 4.20
C ARG A 262 19.66 89.91 4.79
N ARG A 263 18.64 89.62 5.62
CA ARG A 263 17.83 90.63 6.31
C ARG A 263 18.39 91.05 7.68
N ARG A 264 19.45 90.37 8.16
CA ARG A 264 20.12 90.66 9.45
C ARG A 264 21.50 91.30 9.28
N ARG A 265 21.87 91.68 8.06
CA ARG A 265 22.98 92.60 7.75
C ARG A 265 22.36 93.87 7.20
#